data_AF-A0A1B1U6Q3-F1
#
_entry.id   AF-A0A1B1U6Q3-F1
#
_cell.length_a   1.000
_cell.length_b   1.000
_cell.length_c   1.000
_cell.angle_alpha   90.00
_cell.angle_beta   90.00
_cell.angle_gamma   90.00
#
_symmetry.space_group_name_H-M   'P 1'
#
loop_
_entity.id
_entity.type
_entity.pdbx_description
1 polymer ?
#
loop_
_entity_poly.entity_id
_entity_poly.type
_entity_poly.pdbx_seq_one_letter_code
_entity_poly.pdbx_strand_id
1 'polypeptide(L)'
;MNLSFFITLYLALAICAIPILLIGYLITPELKKRPPKIKTPKRLLKDIRKSQKTFASALKTFQTHYISSSSCDEDLWLKMIEDIFASKWLQEEESNALKEKLISQNPEKDRQIEQLINSERRNK
;
A
#
# COMPACT_ATOMS: atom_id res chain seq x y z
N MET A 1 -5.29 40.12 52.31
CA MET A 1 -4.52 39.22 51.43
C MET A 1 -4.93 39.50 49.99
N ASN A 2 -3.99 40.00 49.18
CA ASN A 2 -4.29 40.68 47.92
C ASN A 2 -4.58 39.68 46.79
N LEU A 3 -5.86 39.32 46.65
CA LEU A 3 -6.37 38.49 45.54
C LEU A 3 -5.91 39.02 44.17
N SER A 4 -5.87 40.35 44.01
CA SER A 4 -5.40 41.01 42.79
C SER A 4 -3.94 40.69 42.47
N PHE A 5 -3.07 40.54 43.48
CA PHE A 5 -1.66 40.19 43.25
C PHE A 5 -1.52 38.77 42.68
N PHE A 6 -2.30 37.81 43.20
CA PHE A 6 -2.30 36.45 42.69
C PHE A 6 -2.86 36.39 41.26
N ILE A 7 -3.92 37.13 40.96
CA ILE A 7 -4.48 37.19 39.61
C ILE A 7 -3.44 37.72 38.60
N THR A 8 -2.73 38.80 38.94
CA THR A 8 -1.68 39.35 38.07
C THR A 8 -0.50 38.38 37.89
N LEU A 9 -0.09 37.69 38.96
CA LEU A 9 0.99 36.70 38.91
C LEU A 9 0.64 35.51 38.01
N TYR A 10 -0.58 34.96 38.14
CA TYR A 10 -1.05 33.85 37.31
C TYR A 10 -1.19 34.26 35.84
N LEU A 11 -1.65 35.49 35.57
CA LEU A 11 -1.77 36.00 34.21
C LEU A 11 -0.40 36.17 33.54
N ALA A 12 0.59 36.68 34.29
CA ALA A 12 1.97 36.80 33.80
C ALA A 12 2.60 35.42 33.50
N LEU A 13 2.38 34.43 34.36
CA LEU A 13 2.85 33.05 34.15
C LEU A 13 2.21 32.41 32.90
N ALA A 14 0.91 32.63 32.69
CA ALA A 14 0.20 32.12 31.50
C ALA A 14 0.77 32.73 30.21
N ILE A 15 1.01 34.03 30.19
CA ILE A 15 1.60 34.73 29.04
C ILE A 15 3.02 34.22 28.74
N CYS A 16 3.82 33.92 29.77
CA CYS A 16 5.15 33.33 29.60
C CYS A 16 5.12 31.86 29.13
N ALA A 17 4.07 31.10 29.44
CA ALA A 17 3.96 29.70 29.04
C ALA A 17 3.59 29.53 27.55
N ILE A 18 2.81 30.47 26.99
CA ILE A 18 2.38 30.46 25.58
C ILE A 18 3.55 30.36 24.58
N PRO A 19 4.60 31.21 24.63
CA PRO A 19 5.71 31.12 23.67
C PRO A 19 6.48 29.81 23.81
N ILE A 20 6.61 29.26 25.02
CA ILE A 20 7.28 27.98 25.27
C ILE A 20 6.52 26.83 24.60
N LEU A 21 5.17 26.84 24.70
CA LEU A 21 4.32 25.85 24.03
C LEU A 21 4.34 25.99 22.50
N LEU A 22 4.37 27.22 21.98
CA LEU A 22 4.49 27.50 20.54
C LEU A 22 5.81 27.01 19.96
N ILE A 23 6.92 27.27 20.66
CA ILE A 23 8.25 26.78 20.26
C ILE A 23 8.28 25.25 20.33
N GLY A 24 7.71 24.66 21.38
CA GLY A 24 7.57 23.20 21.50
C GLY A 24 6.80 22.60 20.32
N TYR A 25 5.69 23.22 19.91
CA TYR A 25 4.91 22.79 18.76
C TYR A 25 5.69 22.91 17.44
N LEU A 26 6.35 24.06 17.19
CA LEU A 26 7.14 24.27 15.96
C LEU A 26 8.36 23.34 15.85
N ILE A 27 8.99 23.02 16.98
CA ILE A 27 10.18 22.15 17.02
C ILE A 27 9.79 20.67 17.00
N THR A 28 8.50 20.33 17.20
CA THR A 28 8.06 18.93 17.10
C THR A 28 8.43 18.39 15.73
N PRO A 29 9.41 17.46 15.63
CA PRO A 29 9.77 16.91 14.35
C PRO A 29 8.53 16.18 13.83
N GLU A 30 8.08 16.51 12.62
CA GLU A 30 7.08 15.70 11.94
C GLU A 30 7.57 14.25 12.01
N LEU A 31 6.78 13.39 12.64
CA LEU A 31 7.00 11.95 12.67
C LEU A 31 7.11 11.51 11.21
N LYS A 32 8.34 11.42 10.69
CA LYS A 32 8.62 10.92 9.35
C LYS A 32 7.98 9.54 9.28
N LYS A 33 6.79 9.47 8.69
CA LYS A 33 6.11 8.21 8.41
C LYS A 33 7.09 7.46 7.53
N ARG A 34 7.71 6.40 8.08
CA ARG A 34 8.57 5.53 7.26
C ARG A 34 7.76 5.16 6.03
N PRO A 35 8.32 5.31 4.81
CA PRO A 35 7.64 4.82 3.63
C PRO A 35 7.28 3.36 3.91
N PRO A 36 6.04 2.94 3.62
CA PRO A 36 5.61 1.57 3.88
C PRO A 36 6.61 0.64 3.20
N LYS A 37 7.20 -0.29 3.97
CA LYS A 37 8.09 -1.30 3.40
C LYS A 37 7.33 -1.99 2.27
N ILE A 38 7.88 -1.92 1.06
CA ILE A 38 7.35 -2.65 -0.10
C ILE A 38 7.22 -4.12 0.32
N LYS A 39 6.01 -4.67 0.21
CA LYS A 39 5.75 -6.06 0.60
C LYS A 39 6.54 -6.95 -0.35
N THR A 40 7.30 -7.89 0.20
CA THR A 40 8.01 -8.89 -0.60
C THR A 40 7.02 -9.75 -1.40
N PRO A 41 7.42 -10.28 -2.58
CA PRO A 41 6.54 -11.11 -3.43
C PRO A 41 5.90 -12.28 -2.66
N LYS A 42 6.67 -12.96 -1.81
CA LYS A 42 6.19 -14.05 -0.94
C LYS A 42 5.09 -13.61 0.04
N ARG A 43 5.17 -12.37 0.53
CA ARG A 43 4.16 -11.81 1.45
C ARG A 43 2.93 -11.34 0.68
N LEU A 44 3.12 -10.86 -0.55
CA LEU A 44 2.05 -10.49 -1.47
C LEU A 44 1.19 -11.71 -1.83
N LEU A 45 1.82 -12.84 -2.19
CA LEU A 45 1.13 -14.13 -2.42
C LEU A 45 0.24 -14.54 -1.25
N LYS A 46 0.77 -14.45 -0.02
CA LYS A 46 -0.02 -14.76 1.18
C LYS A 46 -1.21 -13.81 1.36
N ASP A 47 -1.05 -12.54 1.04
CA ASP A 47 -2.11 -11.53 1.18
C ASP A 47 -3.21 -11.69 0.12
N ILE A 48 -2.85 -12.13 -1.10
CA ILE A 48 -3.78 -12.45 -2.20
C ILE A 48 -4.74 -13.57 -1.76
N ARG A 49 -4.23 -14.61 -1.11
CA ARG A 49 -5.02 -15.78 -0.68
C ARG A 49 -5.88 -15.57 0.57
N LYS A 50 -5.68 -14.49 1.32
CA LYS A 50 -6.20 -14.38 2.71
C LYS A 50 -7.62 -13.81 2.82
N SER A 51 -7.90 -12.67 2.18
CA SER A 51 -9.19 -11.96 2.32
C SER A 51 -9.39 -10.93 1.21
N GLN A 52 -10.64 -10.50 0.97
CA GLN A 52 -10.95 -9.45 0.00
C GLN A 52 -10.20 -8.13 0.25
N LYS A 53 -10.15 -7.68 1.51
CA LYS A 53 -9.48 -6.43 1.90
C LYS A 53 -7.97 -6.49 1.66
N THR A 54 -7.35 -7.63 1.95
CA THR A 54 -5.92 -7.83 1.70
C THR A 54 -5.63 -8.03 0.21
N PHE A 55 -6.56 -8.64 -0.53
CA PHE A 55 -6.48 -8.82 -1.98
C PHE A 55 -6.41 -7.48 -2.71
N ALA A 56 -7.33 -6.55 -2.45
CA ALA A 56 -7.31 -5.22 -3.10
C ALA A 56 -6.00 -4.45 -2.84
N SER A 57 -5.49 -4.52 -1.60
CA SER A 57 -4.18 -3.94 -1.27
C SER A 57 -3.04 -4.65 -1.99
N ALA A 58 -3.08 -5.98 -2.11
CA ALA A 58 -2.06 -6.77 -2.76
C ALA A 58 -2.05 -6.55 -4.28
N LEU A 59 -3.23 -6.48 -4.90
CA LEU A 59 -3.40 -6.16 -6.32
C LEU A 59 -2.83 -4.80 -6.66
N LYS A 60 -3.10 -3.77 -5.84
CA LYS A 60 -2.53 -2.43 -6.03
C LYS A 60 -1.00 -2.45 -5.94
N THR A 61 -0.44 -3.14 -4.94
CA THR A 61 1.01 -3.29 -4.80
C THR A 61 1.62 -4.07 -5.96
N PHE A 62 0.95 -5.12 -6.44
CA PHE A 62 1.35 -5.88 -7.62
C PHE A 62 1.42 -4.98 -8.85
N GLN A 63 0.33 -4.25 -9.16
CA GLN A 63 0.27 -3.37 -10.32
C GLN A 63 1.30 -2.23 -10.27
N THR A 64 1.68 -1.76 -9.07
CA THR A 64 2.61 -0.64 -8.91
C THR A 64 4.07 -1.08 -8.97
N HIS A 65 4.41 -2.25 -8.42
CA HIS A 65 5.81 -2.66 -8.21
C HIS A 65 6.21 -3.95 -8.93
N TYR A 66 5.26 -4.82 -9.25
CA TYR A 66 5.51 -6.17 -9.76
C TYR A 66 4.80 -6.46 -11.08
N ILE A 67 4.28 -5.45 -11.77
CA ILE A 67 3.60 -5.65 -13.06
C ILE A 67 4.56 -6.04 -14.19
N SER A 68 5.82 -5.62 -14.10
CA SER A 68 6.89 -6.10 -14.97
C SER A 68 7.47 -7.40 -14.43
N SER A 69 7.68 -8.36 -15.32
CA SER A 69 8.35 -9.63 -15.04
C SER A 69 9.80 -9.44 -14.57
N SER A 70 10.42 -8.32 -14.91
CA SER A 70 11.78 -7.96 -14.45
C SER A 70 11.86 -7.58 -12.96
N SER A 71 10.72 -7.28 -12.33
CA SER A 71 10.66 -6.80 -10.94
C SER A 71 10.91 -7.88 -9.89
N CYS A 72 10.77 -9.15 -10.23
CA CYS A 72 11.08 -10.26 -9.35
C CYS A 72 11.41 -11.53 -10.12
N ASP A 73 11.74 -12.59 -9.38
CA ASP A 73 11.90 -13.95 -9.93
C ASP A 73 10.67 -14.36 -10.76
N GLU A 74 10.92 -14.92 -11.94
CA GLU A 74 9.88 -15.22 -12.94
C GLU A 74 8.88 -16.27 -12.43
N ASP A 75 9.35 -17.32 -11.74
CA ASP A 75 8.47 -18.37 -11.20
C ASP A 75 7.55 -17.81 -10.11
N LEU A 76 8.07 -16.91 -9.28
CA LEU A 76 7.28 -16.20 -8.28
C LEU A 76 6.31 -15.21 -8.93
N TRP A 77 6.71 -14.56 -10.02
CA TRP A 77 5.88 -13.63 -10.77
C TRP A 77 4.68 -14.33 -11.41
N LEU A 78 4.91 -15.45 -12.10
CA LEU A 78 3.86 -16.27 -12.70
C LEU A 78 2.89 -16.80 -11.65
N LYS A 79 3.39 -17.29 -10.51
CA LYS A 79 2.53 -17.71 -9.38
C LYS A 79 1.68 -16.58 -8.82
N MET A 80 2.19 -15.35 -8.80
CA MET A 80 1.40 -14.19 -8.37
C MET A 80 0.26 -13.92 -9.34
N ILE A 81 0.51 -13.99 -10.65
CA ILE A 81 -0.52 -13.83 -11.67
C ILE A 81 -1.58 -14.92 -11.53
N GLU A 82 -1.15 -16.18 -11.48
CA GLU A 82 -2.03 -17.34 -11.29
C GLU A 82 -2.96 -17.14 -10.08
N ASP A 83 -2.40 -16.86 -8.89
CA ASP A 83 -3.18 -16.62 -7.68
C ASP A 83 -4.13 -15.42 -7.79
N ILE A 84 -3.73 -14.36 -8.52
CA ILE A 84 -4.57 -13.17 -8.72
C ILE A 84 -5.78 -13.52 -9.59
N PHE A 85 -5.59 -14.24 -10.70
CA PHE A 85 -6.68 -14.59 -11.61
C PHE A 85 -7.56 -15.74 -11.09
N ALA A 86 -6.98 -16.67 -10.34
CA ALA A 86 -7.69 -17.71 -9.59
C ALA A 86 -8.54 -17.12 -8.45
N SER A 87 -8.18 -15.94 -7.94
CA SER A 87 -8.90 -15.29 -6.85
C SER A 87 -10.36 -15.02 -7.21
N LYS A 88 -11.28 -15.45 -6.34
CA LYS A 88 -12.71 -15.12 -6.41
C LYS A 88 -13.01 -13.64 -6.16
N TRP A 89 -12.03 -12.88 -5.67
CA TRP A 89 -12.18 -11.46 -5.33
C TRP A 89 -11.86 -10.54 -6.51
N LEU A 90 -11.28 -11.07 -7.59
CA LEU A 90 -10.98 -10.31 -8.80
C LEU A 90 -12.27 -10.15 -9.63
N GLN A 91 -12.68 -8.91 -9.87
CA GLN A 91 -13.80 -8.60 -10.75
C GLN A 91 -13.40 -8.78 -12.22
N GLU A 92 -14.38 -9.09 -13.07
CA GLU A 92 -14.13 -9.38 -14.49
C GLU A 92 -13.58 -8.16 -15.26
N GLU A 93 -14.08 -6.97 -14.94
CA GLU A 93 -13.60 -5.69 -15.47
C GLU A 93 -12.14 -5.43 -15.08
N GLU A 94 -11.80 -5.62 -13.79
CA GLU A 94 -10.42 -5.49 -13.30
C GLU A 94 -9.50 -6.56 -13.87
N SER A 95 -10.01 -7.77 -14.13
CA SER A 95 -9.28 -8.89 -14.74
C SER A 95 -8.85 -8.55 -16.17
N ASN A 96 -9.75 -7.99 -16.98
CA ASN A 96 -9.44 -7.59 -18.35
C ASN A 96 -8.43 -6.42 -18.37
N ALA A 97 -8.65 -5.40 -17.54
CA ALA A 97 -7.72 -4.27 -17.43
C ALA A 97 -6.32 -4.71 -16.94
N LEU A 98 -6.26 -5.68 -16.03
CA LEU A 98 -5.00 -6.25 -15.57
C LEU A 98 -4.31 -7.06 -16.67
N LYS A 99 -5.04 -7.86 -17.44
CA LYS A 99 -4.51 -8.63 -18.57
C LYS A 99 -3.86 -7.70 -19.60
N GLU A 100 -4.57 -6.66 -20.03
CA GLU A 100 -4.06 -5.69 -21.00
C GLU A 100 -2.78 -5.00 -20.50
N LYS A 101 -2.76 -4.59 -19.23
CA LYS A 101 -1.56 -4.00 -18.64
C LYS A 101 -0.39 -4.98 -18.54
N LEU A 102 -0.65 -6.24 -18.21
CA LEU A 102 0.38 -7.29 -18.15
C LEU A 102 1.03 -7.53 -19.51
N ILE A 103 0.22 -7.61 -20.58
CA ILE A 103 0.70 -7.78 -21.95
C ILE A 103 1.45 -6.53 -22.42
N SER A 104 0.90 -5.34 -22.15
CA SER A 104 1.53 -4.07 -22.53
C SER A 104 2.91 -3.88 -21.88
N GLN A 105 3.09 -4.33 -20.64
CA GLN A 105 4.36 -4.20 -19.91
C GLN A 105 5.34 -5.35 -20.16
N ASN A 106 4.88 -6.47 -20.75
CA ASN A 106 5.68 -7.67 -21.01
C ASN A 106 5.29 -8.28 -22.36
N PRO A 107 5.47 -7.56 -23.48
CA PRO A 107 5.02 -8.02 -24.79
C PRO A 107 5.67 -9.35 -25.22
N GLU A 108 6.88 -9.64 -24.75
CA GLU A 108 7.58 -10.89 -25.01
C GLU A 108 6.98 -12.11 -24.30
N LYS A 109 6.17 -11.91 -23.25
CA LYS A 109 5.53 -12.98 -22.46
C LYS A 109 4.02 -13.11 -22.72
N ASP A 110 3.49 -12.42 -23.72
CA ASP A 110 2.06 -12.38 -24.07
C ASP A 110 1.42 -13.78 -24.10
N ARG A 111 1.93 -14.68 -24.95
CA ARG A 111 1.40 -16.06 -25.08
C ARG A 111 1.37 -16.83 -23.76
N GLN A 112 2.41 -16.66 -22.92
CA GLN A 112 2.51 -17.36 -21.64
C GLN A 112 1.48 -16.81 -20.64
N ILE A 113 1.31 -15.49 -20.59
CA ILE A 113 0.32 -14.81 -19.77
C ILE A 113 -1.10 -15.21 -20.20
N GLU A 114 -1.38 -15.22 -21.51
CA GLU A 114 -2.68 -15.63 -22.02
C GLU A 114 -3.01 -17.08 -21.68
N GLN A 115 -2.04 -17.99 -21.86
CA GLN A 115 -2.21 -19.40 -21.52
C GLN A 115 -2.53 -19.59 -20.03
N LEU A 116 -1.77 -18.91 -19.16
CA LEU A 116 -1.95 -18.97 -17.71
C LEU A 116 -3.33 -18.43 -17.28
N ILE A 117 -3.75 -17.29 -17.84
CA ILE A 117 -5.07 -16.71 -17.51
C ILE A 117 -6.20 -17.61 -18.03
N ASN A 118 -6.05 -18.17 -19.23
CA ASN A 118 -7.04 -19.05 -19.84
C ASN A 118 -7.14 -20.42 -19.16
N SER A 119 -6.09 -20.91 -18.50
CA SER A 119 -6.18 -22.12 -17.66
C SER A 119 -6.96 -21.82 -16.40
N GLU A 120 -6.69 -20.69 -15.74
CA GLU A 120 -7.38 -20.35 -14.48
C GLU A 120 -8.86 -20.02 -14.68
N ARG A 121 -9.23 -19.34 -15.77
CA ARG A 121 -10.65 -19.11 -16.08
C ARG A 121 -11.43 -20.41 -16.35
N ARG A 122 -10.78 -21.46 -16.86
CA ARG A 122 -11.42 -22.75 -17.14
C ARG A 122 -11.62 -23.60 -15.90
N ASN A 123 -10.82 -23.38 -14.85
CA ASN A 123 -10.89 -24.11 -13.58
C ASN A 123 -11.78 -23.44 -12.52
N LYS A 124 -12.42 -22.32 -12.85
CA LYS A 124 -13.24 -21.51 -11.95
C LYS A 124 -14.72 -21.78 -12.15
#